data_AF-A0A7L6AC13-F1
#
_entry.id   AF-A0A7L6AC13-F1
#
_cell.length_a   1.000
_cell.length_b   1.000
_cell.length_c   1.000
_cell.angle_alpha   90.00
_cell.angle_beta   90.00
_cell.angle_gamma   90.00
#
_symmetry.space_group_name_H-M   'P 1'
#
loop_
_entity.id
_entity.type
_entity.pdbx_description
1 polymer ?
#
loop_
_entity_poly.entity_id
_entity_poly.type
_entity_poly.pdbx_seq_one_letter_code
_entity_poly.pdbx_strand_id
1 'polypeptide(L)'
;MIRVNNFRDAQIEHADVLRISSEIEAKYARTRLTGGEVLLTLVGSVGQVSVVPKGLVGFNVARAVGVIRPLPDVGPEWIAICLRSPFSQNLLTSRANTTVQTTINLKDVRALPIPIPPKNERVRITKLISALAACRAYPEVCDNHTR
;
A
#
# COMPACT_ATOMS: atom_id res chain seq x y z
N MET A 1 -13.80 -5.59 -6.78
CA MET A 1 -13.35 -4.19 -6.74
C MET A 1 -12.92 -3.83 -5.33
N ILE A 2 -11.65 -3.54 -5.15
CA ILE A 2 -11.04 -3.19 -3.86
C ILE A 2 -11.30 -1.71 -3.56
N ARG A 3 -11.76 -1.41 -2.35
CA ARG A 3 -12.10 -0.08 -1.84
C ARG A 3 -11.25 0.25 -0.60
N VAL A 4 -11.33 1.50 -0.14
CA VAL A 4 -10.62 1.97 1.07
C VAL A 4 -10.97 1.11 2.30
N ASN A 5 -12.23 0.68 2.43
CA ASN A 5 -12.66 -0.16 3.55
C ASN A 5 -12.08 -1.59 3.54
N ASN A 6 -11.43 -2.03 2.45
CA ASN A 6 -10.79 -3.34 2.40
C ASN A 6 -9.36 -3.31 2.98
N PHE A 7 -8.84 -2.15 3.37
CA PHE A 7 -7.52 -2.04 3.98
C PHE A 7 -7.60 -2.23 5.49
N ARG A 8 -6.96 -3.28 6.02
CA ARG A 8 -6.78 -3.52 7.47
C ARG A 8 -5.33 -3.85 7.77
N ASP A 9 -4.73 -3.14 8.74
CA ASP A 9 -3.37 -3.41 9.23
C ASP A 9 -2.33 -3.68 8.14
N ALA A 10 -2.35 -2.84 7.09
CA ALA A 10 -1.48 -2.91 5.92
C ALA A 10 -1.69 -4.11 4.98
N GLN A 11 -2.73 -4.91 5.21
CA GLN A 11 -3.22 -5.99 4.36
C GLN A 11 -4.52 -5.57 3.63
N ILE A 12 -4.85 -6.33 2.59
CA ILE A 12 -6.13 -6.18 1.88
C ILE A 12 -6.99 -7.39 2.22
N GLU A 13 -8.15 -7.17 2.82
CA GLU A 13 -9.12 -8.24 3.09
C GLU A 13 -9.94 -8.54 1.83
N HIS A 14 -10.04 -9.84 1.48
CA HIS A 14 -10.70 -10.29 0.24
C HIS A 14 -12.13 -10.79 0.45
N ALA A 15 -12.52 -11.05 1.70
CA ALA A 15 -13.80 -11.68 2.03
C ALA A 15 -15.02 -10.84 1.58
N ASP A 16 -14.88 -9.51 1.53
CA ASP A 16 -15.97 -8.58 1.23
C ASP A 16 -15.67 -7.70 0.00
N VAL A 17 -15.01 -8.29 -1.01
CA VAL A 17 -14.68 -7.57 -2.24
C VAL A 17 -15.87 -7.61 -3.19
N LEU A 18 -16.41 -6.44 -3.54
CA LEU A 18 -17.55 -6.38 -4.45
C LEU A 18 -17.20 -6.93 -5.82
N ARG A 19 -18.02 -7.84 -6.32
CA ARG A 19 -17.98 -8.29 -7.71
C ARG A 19 -18.63 -7.22 -8.58
N ILE A 20 -17.95 -6.83 -9.65
CA ILE A 20 -18.48 -5.92 -10.67
C ILE A 20 -18.75 -6.71 -11.95
N SER A 21 -19.75 -6.31 -12.72
CA SER A 21 -20.01 -6.93 -14.02
C SER A 21 -18.83 -6.70 -14.97
N SER A 22 -18.66 -7.61 -15.92
CA SER A 22 -17.62 -7.57 -16.96
C SER A 22 -17.63 -6.27 -17.78
N GLU A 23 -18.81 -5.68 -18.00
CA GLU A 23 -18.97 -4.40 -18.72
C GLU A 23 -18.42 -3.20 -17.94
N ILE A 24 -18.57 -3.20 -16.61
CA ILE A 24 -18.01 -2.16 -15.74
C ILE A 24 -16.50 -2.38 -15.61
N GLU A 25 -16.08 -3.64 -15.48
CA GLU A 25 -14.67 -4.01 -15.41
C GLU A 25 -13.88 -3.49 -16.62
N ALA A 26 -14.41 -3.65 -17.83
CA ALA A 26 -13.78 -3.18 -19.06
C ALA A 26 -13.49 -1.67 -19.05
N LYS A 27 -14.36 -0.86 -18.42
CA LYS A 27 -14.16 0.59 -18.25
C LYS A 27 -13.04 0.95 -17.28
N TYR A 28 -12.65 0.01 -16.41
CA TYR A 28 -11.59 0.15 -15.41
C TYR A 28 -10.39 -0.78 -15.66
N ALA A 29 -10.18 -1.23 -16.91
CA ALA A 29 -9.06 -2.11 -17.27
C ALA A 29 -7.68 -1.58 -16.85
N ARG A 30 -7.50 -0.24 -16.80
CA ARG A 30 -6.25 0.39 -16.35
C ARG A 30 -5.94 0.19 -14.87
N THR A 31 -6.94 -0.13 -14.04
CA THR A 31 -6.77 -0.38 -12.61
C THR A 31 -6.81 -1.87 -12.26
N ARG A 32 -6.79 -2.74 -13.28
CA ARG A 32 -6.65 -4.18 -13.09
C ARG A 32 -5.26 -4.49 -12.53
N LEU A 33 -5.26 -5.25 -11.44
CA LEU A 33 -4.06 -5.65 -10.72
C LEU A 33 -3.42 -6.88 -11.36
N THR A 34 -2.09 -6.90 -11.33
CA THR A 34 -1.22 -7.95 -11.87
C THR A 34 -0.38 -8.63 -10.79
N GLY A 35 -0.48 -8.16 -9.54
CA GLY A 35 0.27 -8.68 -8.41
C GLY A 35 1.62 -7.98 -8.27
N GLY A 36 1.97 -7.57 -7.05
CA GLY A 36 3.21 -6.83 -6.78
C GLY A 36 3.09 -5.32 -6.99
N GLU A 37 1.90 -4.78 -7.24
CA GLU A 37 1.67 -3.33 -7.10
C GLU A 37 1.63 -2.90 -5.63
N VAL A 38 1.86 -1.62 -5.38
CA VAL A 38 1.62 -0.98 -4.08
C VAL A 38 0.36 -0.13 -4.18
N LEU A 39 -0.59 -0.38 -3.31
CA LEU A 39 -1.81 0.41 -3.19
C LEU A 39 -1.64 1.48 -2.12
N LEU A 40 -2.18 2.66 -2.39
CA LEU A 40 -2.23 3.80 -1.47
C LEU A 40 -3.64 4.37 -1.44
N THR A 41 -4.23 4.56 -0.26
CA THR A 41 -5.53 5.22 -0.14
C THR A 41 -5.39 6.74 -0.34
N LEU A 42 -6.22 7.28 -1.25
CA LEU A 42 -6.18 8.67 -1.70
C LEU A 42 -7.32 9.52 -1.13
N VAL A 43 -8.42 8.91 -0.71
CA VAL A 43 -9.63 9.61 -0.21
C VAL A 43 -10.09 8.95 1.09
N GLY A 44 -10.52 9.75 2.07
CA GLY A 44 -11.01 9.27 3.36
C GLY A 44 -9.84 8.97 4.30
N SER A 45 -9.60 7.70 4.60
CA SER A 45 -8.45 7.23 5.39
C SER A 45 -7.16 7.30 4.56
N VAL A 46 -6.70 8.51 4.23
CA VAL A 46 -5.50 8.75 3.40
C VAL A 46 -4.25 8.17 4.04
N GLY A 47 -3.39 7.56 3.22
CA GLY A 47 -2.06 7.12 3.66
C GLY A 47 -1.95 5.65 4.04
N GLN A 48 -3.04 4.87 3.96
CA GLN A 48 -2.95 3.41 4.11
C GLN A 48 -2.25 2.79 2.91
N VAL A 49 -1.26 1.93 3.18
CA VAL A 49 -0.39 1.35 2.17
C VAL A 49 -0.42 -0.16 2.27
N SER A 50 -0.64 -0.85 1.15
CA SER A 50 -0.58 -2.31 1.07
C SER A 50 0.09 -2.79 -0.21
N VAL A 51 0.80 -3.92 -0.13
CA VAL A 51 1.36 -4.60 -1.32
C VAL A 51 0.33 -5.59 -1.82
N VAL A 52 0.07 -5.59 -3.12
CA VAL A 52 -0.91 -6.48 -3.73
C VAL A 52 -0.37 -7.92 -3.76
N PRO A 53 -0.98 -8.87 -3.03
CA PRO A 53 -0.61 -10.28 -3.11
C PRO A 53 -1.00 -10.88 -4.46
N LYS A 54 -0.35 -11.97 -4.86
CA LYS A 54 -0.66 -12.70 -6.10
C LYS A 54 -2.11 -13.21 -6.14
N GLY A 55 -2.75 -13.43 -5.00
CA GLY A 55 -4.15 -13.83 -4.92
C GLY A 55 -5.15 -12.76 -5.40
N LEU A 56 -4.70 -11.52 -5.60
CA LEU A 56 -5.52 -10.40 -6.08
C LEU A 56 -5.33 -10.05 -7.56
N VAL A 57 -4.63 -10.89 -8.32
CA VAL A 57 -4.52 -10.71 -9.77
C VAL A 57 -5.91 -10.70 -10.40
N GLY A 58 -6.14 -9.75 -11.31
CA GLY A 58 -7.41 -9.60 -12.02
C GLY A 58 -8.46 -8.75 -11.29
N PHE A 59 -8.22 -8.36 -10.04
CA PHE A 59 -9.10 -7.43 -9.33
C PHE A 59 -8.86 -5.99 -9.80
N ASN A 60 -9.90 -5.16 -9.77
CA ASN A 60 -9.80 -3.72 -10.01
C ASN A 60 -9.85 -2.96 -8.68
N VAL A 61 -9.21 -1.81 -8.63
CA VAL A 61 -9.29 -0.89 -7.47
C VAL A 61 -10.24 0.28 -7.73
N ALA A 62 -10.80 0.82 -6.66
CA ALA A 62 -11.59 2.04 -6.67
C ALA A 62 -10.76 3.29 -6.96
N ARG A 63 -11.41 4.34 -7.49
CA ARG A 63 -10.75 5.63 -7.76
C ARG A 63 -10.14 6.28 -6.52
N ALA A 64 -10.67 5.98 -5.35
CA ALA A 64 -10.13 6.41 -4.06
C ALA A 64 -8.82 5.70 -3.66
N VAL A 65 -8.33 4.76 -4.48
CA VAL A 65 -7.11 3.98 -4.24
C VAL A 65 -6.16 4.17 -5.42
N GLY A 66 -4.97 4.67 -5.14
CA GLY A 66 -3.87 4.78 -6.09
C GLY A 66 -3.17 3.45 -6.28
N VAL A 67 -2.80 3.14 -7.53
CA VAL A 67 -1.97 1.98 -7.88
C VAL A 67 -0.60 2.47 -8.27
N ILE A 68 0.42 2.02 -7.53
CA ILE A 68 1.82 2.31 -7.80
C ILE A 68 2.45 1.01 -8.30
N ARG A 69 2.98 1.05 -9.53
CA ARG A 69 3.69 -0.08 -10.13
C ARG A 69 5.18 0.10 -9.89
N PRO A 70 5.81 -0.75 -9.05
CA PRO A 70 7.23 -0.65 -8.76
C PRO A 70 8.06 -0.90 -10.02
N LEU A 71 9.22 -0.25 -10.11
CA LEU A 71 10.25 -0.67 -11.04
C LEU A 71 10.88 -1.98 -10.56
N PRO A 72 11.29 -2.89 -11.47
CA PRO A 72 11.82 -4.20 -11.12
C PRO A 72 13.04 -4.15 -10.18
N ASP A 73 13.84 -3.09 -10.25
CA ASP A 73 15.04 -2.93 -9.43
C ASP A 73 14.73 -2.46 -8.00
N VAL A 74 13.62 -1.74 -7.80
CA VAL A 74 13.20 -1.18 -6.50
C VAL A 74 12.40 -2.19 -5.69
N GLY A 75 11.43 -2.84 -6.32
CA GLY A 75 10.50 -3.79 -5.68
C GLY A 75 9.38 -3.12 -4.87
N PRO A 76 8.23 -3.80 -4.69
CA PRO A 76 7.07 -3.27 -3.97
C PRO A 76 7.30 -3.04 -2.49
N GLU A 77 8.04 -3.94 -1.84
CA GLU A 77 8.24 -3.91 -0.39
C GLU A 77 9.00 -2.65 0.03
N TRP A 78 10.02 -2.26 -0.74
CA TRP A 78 10.78 -1.04 -0.48
C TRP A 78 9.89 0.21 -0.58
N ILE A 79 9.10 0.31 -1.66
CA ILE A 79 8.17 1.43 -1.84
C ILE A 79 7.16 1.46 -0.69
N ALA A 80 6.61 0.31 -0.29
CA ALA A 80 5.66 0.23 0.81
C ALA A 80 6.28 0.68 2.13
N ILE A 81 7.53 0.30 2.43
CA ILE A 81 8.28 0.76 3.61
C ILE A 81 8.45 2.28 3.58
N CYS A 82 8.91 2.84 2.45
CA CYS A 82 9.09 4.29 2.33
C CYS A 82 7.78 5.04 2.53
N LEU A 83 6.70 4.62 1.86
CA LEU A 83 5.39 5.27 1.98
C LEU A 83 4.80 5.17 3.39
N ARG A 84 5.05 4.08 4.13
CA ARG A 84 4.64 3.92 5.53
C ARG A 84 5.52 4.69 6.51
N SER A 85 6.67 5.20 6.08
CA SER A 85 7.57 5.95 6.96
C SER A 85 6.85 7.19 7.53
N PRO A 86 7.17 7.59 8.77
CA PRO A 86 6.60 8.81 9.36
C PRO A 86 6.80 10.04 8.48
N PHE A 87 7.95 10.11 7.80
CA PHE A 87 8.25 11.19 6.87
C PHE A 87 7.26 11.26 5.70
N SER A 88 7.03 10.14 4.99
CA SER A 88 6.07 10.11 3.89
C SER A 88 4.63 10.31 4.37
N GLN A 89 4.25 9.78 5.53
CA GLN A 89 2.92 9.98 6.12
C GLN A 89 2.66 11.44 6.49
N ASN A 90 3.66 12.15 7.02
CA ASN A 90 3.56 13.58 7.30
C ASN A 90 3.44 14.41 6.01
N LEU A 91 4.17 14.05 4.97
CA LEU A 91 4.06 14.67 3.64
C LEU A 91 2.68 14.42 3.00
N LEU A 92 2.16 13.20 3.09
CA LEU A 92 0.82 12.86 2.60
C LEU A 92 -0.25 13.66 3.35
N THR A 93 -0.14 13.76 4.68
CA THR A 93 -1.09 14.48 5.52
C THR A 93 -1.06 15.99 5.27
N SER A 94 0.14 16.58 5.18
CA SER A 94 0.30 18.03 4.93
C SER A 94 -0.14 18.46 3.53
N ARG A 95 -0.08 17.55 2.54
CA ARG A 95 -0.55 17.80 1.16
C ARG A 95 -2.00 17.40 0.92
N ALA A 96 -2.68 16.81 1.91
CA ALA A 96 -4.06 16.41 1.77
C ALA A 96 -4.99 17.64 1.87
N ASN A 97 -5.94 17.74 0.94
CA ASN A 97 -7.00 18.74 1.01
C ASN A 97 -8.09 18.25 1.97
N THR A 98 -8.45 19.04 2.97
CA THR A 98 -9.39 18.65 4.04
C THR A 98 -10.74 19.38 3.98
N THR A 99 -11.00 20.17 2.92
CA THR A 99 -12.17 21.06 2.83
C THR A 99 -13.52 20.34 2.85
N VAL A 100 -13.61 19.09 2.37
CA VAL A 100 -14.84 18.29 2.38
C VAL A 100 -14.56 16.84 2.78
N GLN A 101 -13.61 16.20 2.11
CA GLN A 101 -13.07 14.90 2.47
C GLN A 101 -11.55 14.94 2.28
N THR A 102 -10.82 14.43 3.26
CA THR A 102 -9.35 14.31 3.19
C THR A 102 -8.97 13.58 1.92
N THR A 103 -8.35 14.29 0.99
CA THR A 103 -8.03 13.79 -0.35
C THR A 103 -6.64 14.22 -0.76
N ILE A 104 -5.85 13.28 -1.29
CA ILE A 104 -4.56 13.55 -1.91
C ILE A 104 -4.60 13.25 -3.40
N ASN A 105 -4.05 14.17 -4.20
CA ASN A 105 -4.02 14.00 -5.65
C ASN A 105 -2.83 13.14 -6.06
N LEU A 106 -2.98 12.44 -7.19
CA LEU A 106 -1.89 11.63 -7.77
C LEU A 106 -0.63 12.45 -8.09
N LYS A 107 -0.77 13.76 -8.37
CA LYS A 107 0.39 14.64 -8.58
C LYS A 107 1.27 14.73 -7.32
N ASP A 108 0.63 14.80 -6.15
CA ASP A 108 1.30 15.01 -4.86
C ASP A 108 1.97 13.71 -4.40
N VAL A 109 1.33 12.57 -4.69
CA VAL A 109 1.91 11.23 -4.51
C VAL A 109 3.14 11.03 -5.40
N ARG A 110 3.09 11.44 -6.67
CA ARG A 110 4.26 11.37 -7.59
C ARG A 110 5.43 12.24 -7.15
N ALA A 111 5.14 13.33 -6.42
CA ALA A 111 6.16 14.24 -5.89
C ALA A 111 6.67 13.81 -4.50
N LEU A 112 6.36 12.60 -4.03
CA LEU A 112 6.95 12.08 -2.80
C LEU A 112 8.39 11.62 -3.05
N PRO A 113 9.36 12.11 -2.26
CA PRO A 113 10.73 11.61 -2.34
C PRO A 113 10.80 10.17 -1.82
N ILE A 114 11.30 9.26 -2.66
CA ILE A 114 11.60 7.87 -2.28
C ILE A 114 13.11 7.69 -2.35
N PRO A 115 13.80 7.44 -1.22
CA PRO A 115 15.23 7.19 -1.24
C PRO A 115 15.52 5.85 -1.92
N ILE A 116 16.54 5.82 -2.77
CA ILE A 116 16.95 4.64 -3.53
C ILE A 116 18.43 4.33 -3.23
N PRO A 117 18.73 3.71 -2.07
CA PRO A 117 20.09 3.26 -1.77
C PRO A 117 20.46 2.05 -2.65
N PRO A 118 21.73 1.60 -2.62
CA PRO A 118 22.18 0.43 -3.36
C PRO A 118 21.31 -0.80 -3.09
N LYS A 119 21.15 -1.65 -4.12
CA LYS A 119 20.27 -2.84 -4.08
C LYS A 119 20.50 -3.71 -2.84
N ASN A 120 21.76 -3.98 -2.49
CA ASN A 120 22.11 -4.82 -1.34
C ASN A 120 21.63 -4.23 -0.02
N GLU A 121 21.71 -2.91 0.13
CA GLU A 121 21.27 -2.20 1.31
C GLU A 121 19.73 -2.20 1.41
N ARG A 122 19.04 -1.90 0.30
CA ARG A 122 17.56 -2.00 0.23
C ARG A 122 17.08 -3.38 0.66
N VAL A 123 17.70 -4.44 0.15
CA VAL A 123 17.31 -5.83 0.48
C VAL A 123 17.53 -6.12 1.96
N ARG A 124 18.66 -5.69 2.55
CA ARG A 124 18.95 -5.90 3.98
C ARG A 124 17.94 -5.16 4.86
N ILE A 125 17.70 -3.88 4.58
CA ILE A 125 16.75 -3.05 5.35
C ILE A 125 15.34 -3.62 5.23
N THR A 126 14.91 -3.99 4.03
CA THR A 126 13.58 -4.58 3.78
C THR A 126 13.39 -5.83 4.62
N LYS A 127 14.37 -6.76 4.61
CA LYS A 127 14.31 -7.98 5.42
C LYS A 127 14.18 -7.70 6.91
N LEU A 128 14.97 -6.75 7.42
CA LEU A 128 14.95 -6.38 8.84
C LEU A 128 13.60 -5.80 9.27
N ILE A 129 13.06 -4.88 8.47
CA ILE A 129 11.75 -4.26 8.76
C ILE A 129 10.61 -5.28 8.65
N SER A 130 10.65 -6.14 7.64
CA SER A 130 9.67 -7.23 7.49
C SER A 130 9.69 -8.19 8.68
N ALA A 131 10.87 -8.55 9.20
CA ALA A 131 11.00 -9.39 10.38
C ALA A 131 10.39 -8.73 11.63
N LEU A 132 10.68 -7.45 11.85
CA LEU A 132 10.10 -6.69 12.97
C LEU A 132 8.57 -6.56 12.87
N ALA A 133 8.05 -6.36 11.66
CA ALA A 133 6.61 -6.29 11.43
C ALA A 133 5.92 -7.63 11.74
N ALA A 134 6.57 -8.75 11.41
CA ALA A 134 6.05 -10.09 11.76
C ALA A 134 6.00 -10.31 13.27
N CYS A 135 7.03 -9.88 14.02
CA CYS A 135 7.01 -9.96 15.49
C CYS A 135 5.87 -9.16 16.12
N ARG A 136 5.57 -7.96 15.59
CA ARG A 136 4.46 -7.13 16.09
C ARG A 136 3.08 -7.73 15.84
N ALA A 137 2.92 -8.57 14.82
CA ALA A 137 1.67 -9.25 14.51
C ALA A 137 1.40 -10.46 15.45
N TYR A 138 2.38 -10.90 16.23
CA TYR A 138 2.27 -12.01 17.19
C TYR A 138 2.83 -11.60 18.57
N PRO A 139 2.09 -10.80 19.36
CA PRO A 139 2.54 -10.40 20.71
C PRO A 139 2.80 -11.60 21.62
N GLU A 140 2.13 -12.73 21.40
CA GLU A 140 2.16 -13.91 22.27
C GLU A 140 3.47 -14.73 22.17
N VAL A 141 4.29 -14.49 21.15
CA VAL A 141 5.58 -15.21 20.96
C VAL A 141 6.73 -14.45 21.64
N CYS A 142 6.58 -13.15 21.88
CA CYS A 142 7.65 -12.31 22.43
C CYS A 142 7.77 -12.38 23.96
N ASP A 143 6.74 -12.84 24.68
CA ASP A 143 6.74 -12.91 26.15
C ASP A 143 7.50 -14.13 26.72
N ASN A 144 7.85 -15.12 25.90
CA ASN A 144 8.51 -16.36 26.36
C ASN A 144 10.05 -16.26 26.48
N HIS A 145 10.64 -15.05 26.50
CA HIS A 145 12.08 -14.86 26.71
C HIS A 145 12.44 -13.95 27.89
N THR A 146 11.50 -13.66 28.79
CA THR A 146 11.75 -12.92 30.04
C THR A 146 11.47 -13.77 31.28
N ARG A 147 12.11 -14.93 31.39
CA ARG A 147 12.32 -15.65 32.65
C ARG A 147 13.72 -16.21 32.74
#